data_AF-A0A1I4Y2V0-F1
#
_entry.id   AF-A0A1I4Y2V0-F1
#
_cell.length_a   1.000
_cell.length_b   1.000
_cell.length_c   1.000
_cell.angle_alpha   90.00
_cell.angle_beta   90.00
_cell.angle_gamma   90.00
#
_symmetry.space_group_name_H-M   'P 1'
#
loop_
_entity.id
_entity.type
_entity.pdbx_description
1 polymer ?
#
loop_
_entity_poly.entity_id
_entity_poly.type
_entity_poly.pdbx_seq_one_letter_code
_entity_poly.pdbx_strand_id
1 'polypeptide(L)' 'MPLSGRGNIYVQAMRKGGNRAEALRKRKIEQQLIKELGYSRSKAKRMVSELDNGK' A
#
# COMPACT_ATOMS: atom_id res chain seq x y z
N MET A 1 12.99 36.20 -5.89
CA MET A 1 13.08 34.75 -6.16
C MET A 1 11.94 34.07 -5.42
N PRO A 2 10.98 33.40 -6.08
CA PRO A 2 9.83 32.82 -5.38
C PRO A 2 10.27 31.53 -4.66
N LEU A 3 9.80 31.37 -3.42
CA LEU A 3 10.07 30.25 -2.50
C LEU A 3 9.33 28.94 -2.89
N SER A 4 9.28 28.62 -4.18
CA SER A 4 8.44 27.57 -4.76
C SER A 4 8.92 26.12 -4.53
N GLY A 5 9.96 25.90 -3.73
CA GLY A 5 10.59 24.57 -3.54
C GLY A 5 10.07 23.75 -2.35
N ARG A 6 9.53 24.39 -1.30
CA ARG A 6 9.18 23.70 -0.04
C ARG A 6 7.87 22.91 -0.10
N GLY A 7 6.91 23.32 -0.92
CA GLY A 7 5.65 22.58 -1.09
C GLY A 7 5.85 21.18 -1.71
N ASN A 8 6.83 21.04 -2.60
CA ASN A 8 7.04 19.81 -3.35
C ASN A 8 7.65 18.68 -2.48
N ILE A 9 8.51 19.03 -1.52
CA ILE A 9 9.12 18.06 -0.58
C ILE A 9 8.06 17.51 0.39
N TYR A 10 7.19 18.38 0.91
CA TYR A 10 6.11 17.97 1.81
C TYR A 10 5.11 17.03 1.12
N VAL A 11 4.74 17.33 -0.12
CA VAL A 11 3.85 16.47 -0.93
C VAL A 11 4.53 15.13 -1.25
N GLN A 12 5.81 15.11 -1.59
CA GLN A 12 6.54 13.85 -1.79
C GLN A 12 6.63 13.01 -0.52
N ALA A 13 6.91 13.63 0.63
CA ALA A 13 6.98 12.93 1.91
C ALA A 13 5.61 12.36 2.31
N MET A 14 4.53 13.11 2.13
CA MET A 14 3.16 12.63 2.34
C MET A 14 2.81 11.49 1.38
N ARG A 15 3.15 11.60 0.10
CA ARG A 15 2.90 10.54 -0.90
C ARG A 15 3.69 9.27 -0.58
N LYS A 16 4.94 9.41 -0.14
CA LYS A 16 5.79 8.29 0.31
C LYS A 16 5.25 7.66 1.59
N GLY A 17 4.73 8.46 2.53
CA GLY A 17 4.06 8.00 3.74
C GLY A 17 2.76 7.25 3.43
N GLY A 18 1.93 7.79 2.53
CA GLY A 18 0.71 7.15 2.03
C GLY A 18 1.00 5.81 1.37
N ASN A 19 1.96 5.76 0.44
CA ASN A 19 2.40 4.52 -0.20
C ASN A 19 2.89 3.48 0.82
N ARG A 20 3.57 3.91 1.89
CA ARG A 20 4.04 3.01 2.96
C ARG A 20 2.88 2.49 3.82
N ALA A 21 1.90 3.33 4.13
CA ALA A 21 0.70 2.93 4.85
C ALA A 21 -0.15 1.94 4.02
N GLU A 22 -0.29 2.17 2.72
CA GLU A 22 -0.97 1.24 1.80
C GLU A 22 -0.23 -0.09 1.68
N ALA A 23 1.09 -0.08 1.55
CA ALA A 23 1.89 -1.31 1.52
C ALA A 23 1.76 -2.12 2.82
N LEU A 24 1.71 -1.45 3.98
CA LEU A 24 1.47 -2.11 5.27
C LEU A 24 0.06 -2.69 5.37
N ARG A 25 -0.96 -1.98 4.88
CA ARG A 25 -2.34 -2.50 4.78
C ARG A 25 -2.40 -3.76 3.91
N LYS A 26 -1.82 -3.72 2.72
CA LYS A 26 -1.74 -4.88 1.79
C LYS A 26 -1.07 -6.08 2.45
N ARG A 27 0.07 -5.88 3.11
CA ARG A 27 0.76 -6.94 3.88
C ARG A 27 -0.08 -7.53 4.99
N LYS A 28 -0.84 -6.70 5.71
CA LYS A 28 -1.71 -7.17 6.81
C LYS A 28 -2.82 -8.07 6.27
N ILE A 29 -3.44 -7.68 5.15
CA ILE A 29 -4.47 -8.47 4.48
C ILE A 29 -3.87 -9.77 3.94
N GLU A 30 -2.71 -9.74 3.28
CA GLU A 30 -2.03 -10.97 2.83
C GLU A 30 -1.78 -11.94 3.99
N GLN A 31 -1.30 -11.43 5.13
CA GLN A 31 -1.08 -12.29 6.31
C GLN A 31 -2.36 -12.84 6.91
N GLN A 32 -3.45 -12.07 6.95
CA GLN A 32 -4.75 -12.57 7.40
C GLN A 32 -5.28 -13.65 6.46
N LEU A 33 -5.20 -13.46 5.14
CA LEU A 33 -5.59 -14.46 4.15
C LEU A 33 -4.79 -15.77 4.29
N ILE A 34 -3.51 -15.70 4.67
CA ILE A 34 -2.68 -16.89 4.88
C ILE A 34 -3.00 -17.54 6.23
N LYS A 35 -3.10 -16.77 7.31
CA LYS A 35 -3.25 -17.29 8.68
C LYS A 35 -4.67 -17.74 9.00
N GLU A 36 -5.67 -16.97 8.60
CA GLU A 36 -7.07 -17.22 8.96
C GLU A 36 -7.77 -18.14 7.94
N LEU A 37 -7.45 -17.98 6.66
CA LEU A 37 -8.08 -18.73 5.57
C LEU A 37 -7.21 -19.85 5.00
N GLY A 38 -5.97 -20.00 5.48
CA GLY A 38 -5.05 -21.04 5.03
C GLY A 38 -4.65 -20.92 3.56
N TYR A 39 -4.81 -19.74 2.94
CA TYR A 39 -4.49 -19.59 1.53
C TYR A 39 -2.99 -19.64 1.28
N SER A 40 -2.61 -20.26 0.15
CA SER A 40 -1.24 -20.17 -0.36
C SER A 40 -0.88 -18.71 -0.62
N ARG A 41 0.40 -18.35 -0.35
CA ARG A 41 0.95 -17.01 -0.59
C ARG A 41 0.60 -16.44 -1.95
N SER A 42 0.66 -17.26 -3.01
CA SER A 42 0.34 -16.82 -4.38
C SER A 42 -1.13 -16.42 -4.55
N LYS A 43 -2.05 -17.16 -3.91
CA LYS A 43 -3.48 -16.88 -3.95
C LYS A 43 -3.83 -15.64 -3.11
N ALA A 44 -3.24 -15.51 -1.92
CA ALA A 44 -3.40 -14.33 -1.08
C ALA A 44 -2.92 -13.04 -1.79
N LYS A 45 -1.74 -13.09 -2.43
CA LYS A 45 -1.19 -11.97 -3.20
C LYS A 45 -2.10 -11.56 -4.36
N ARG A 46 -2.63 -12.54 -5.10
CA ARG A 46 -3.55 -12.30 -6.21
C ARG A 46 -4.84 -11.63 -5.74
N MET A 47 -5.46 -12.12 -4.65
CA MET A 47 -6.64 -11.48 -4.06
C MET A 47 -6.38 -10.05 -3.58
N VAL A 48 -5.24 -9.80 -2.94
CA VAL A 48 -4.89 -8.42 -2.52
C VAL A 48 -4.66 -7.52 -3.74
N SER A 49 -4.07 -8.03 -4.82
CA SER A 49 -3.98 -7.31 -6.09
C SER A 49 -5.32 -7.09 -6.77
N GLU A 50 -6.27 -8.03 -6.71
CA GLU A 50 -7.62 -7.87 -7.26
C GLU A 50 -8.43 -6.84 -6.44
N LEU A 51 -8.31 -6.84 -5.11
CA LEU A 51 -8.94 -5.84 -4.23
C LEU A 51 -8.36 -4.44 -4.42
N ASP A 52 -7.09 -4.34 -4.79
CA ASP A 52 -6.41 -3.07 -5.05
C ASP A 52 -6.69 -2.50 -6.45
N ASN A 53 -6.79 -3.38 -7.47
CA ASN A 53 -7.07 -2.99 -8.85
C ASN A 53 -8.56 -2.87 -9.16
N GLY A 54 -9.46 -3.41 -8.32
CA GLY A 54 -10.91 -3.30 -8.47
C GLY A 54 -11.47 -1.90 -8.14
N LYS A 55 -10.67 -0.85 -8.28
CA LYS A 55 -11.06 0.54 -8.09
C LYS A 55 -11.65 1.14 -9.36
#